data_AF-A0AA88SXU6-F1
#
_entry.id   AF-A0AA88SXU6-F1
#
_cell.length_a   1.000
_cell.length_b   1.000
_cell.length_c   1.000
_cell.angle_alpha   90.00
_cell.angle_beta   90.00
_cell.angle_gamma   90.00
#
_symmetry.space_group_name_H-M   'P 1'
#
loop_
_entity.id
_entity.type
_entity.pdbx_description
1 polymer ?
#
loop_
_entity_poly.entity_id
_entity_poly.type
_entity_poly.pdbx_seq_one_letter_code
_entity_poly.pdbx_strand_id
1 'polypeptide(L)'
;MAKAFSELRERYTPSPAIRRKMDSCEAVTKDIMKIIMERLAAIDDYDAEREWQRLHQLLAHEHARSIYGTASQSSRYSETSSIAVKRIDAAAELAVKEAQYKITQEEMKQKEKLRDMEEKHKRELDAQKSELERLQAEKEIQAARAKLEVYDKEMRTDMDNQSMVRNYVTLPDDNNPARLVSVPSADSYSRLCN
;
A
#
# COMPACT_ATOMS: atom_id res chain seq x y z
N MET A 1 57.42 12.69 41.07
CA MET A 1 57.24 13.92 40.27
C MET A 1 58.04 15.10 40.82
N ALA A 2 57.80 15.57 42.05
CA ALA A 2 58.49 16.76 42.60
C ALA A 2 60.03 16.68 42.59
N LYS A 3 60.62 15.52 42.91
CA LYS A 3 62.09 15.35 42.98
C LYS A 3 62.81 15.58 41.64
N ALA A 4 62.30 14.99 40.55
CA ALA A 4 62.87 15.16 39.21
C ALA A 4 62.77 16.61 38.69
N PHE A 5 61.74 17.34 39.12
CA PHE A 5 61.57 18.76 38.75
C PHE A 5 62.47 19.70 39.54
N SER A 6 62.70 19.41 40.81
CA SER A 6 63.69 20.13 41.63
C SER A 6 65.10 19.96 41.05
N GLU A 7 65.46 18.73 40.65
CA GLU A 7 66.74 18.41 40.01
C GLU A 7 66.91 19.13 38.65
N LEU A 8 65.83 19.32 37.88
CA LEU A 8 65.87 20.07 36.62
C LEU A 8 66.07 21.57 36.84
N ARG A 9 65.40 22.16 37.85
CA ARG A 9 65.53 23.59 38.20
C ARG A 9 66.91 23.94 38.73
N GLU A 10 67.60 22.99 39.34
CA GLU A 10 68.96 23.16 39.84
C GLU A 10 70.00 23.27 38.70
N ARG A 11 69.72 22.64 37.55
CA ARG A 11 70.65 22.58 36.40
C ARG A 11 70.33 23.56 35.28
N TYR A 12 69.07 23.95 35.14
CA TYR A 12 68.59 24.78 34.05
C TYR A 12 67.42 25.66 34.50
N THR A 13 67.39 26.92 34.07
CA THR A 13 66.23 27.80 34.31
C THR A 13 65.19 27.60 33.20
N PRO A 14 64.07 26.89 33.44
CA PRO A 14 63.13 26.57 32.38
C PRO A 14 62.36 27.81 31.94
N SER A 15 61.94 27.83 30.68
CA SER A 15 61.15 28.94 30.14
C SER A 15 59.84 29.13 30.93
N PRO A 16 59.26 30.34 30.96
CA PRO A 16 58.00 30.60 31.67
C PRO A 16 56.84 29.69 31.23
N ALA A 17 56.84 29.21 29.98
CA ALA A 17 55.84 28.26 29.49
C ALA A 17 56.05 26.86 30.08
N ILE A 18 57.30 26.39 30.17
CA ILE A 18 57.64 25.09 30.75
C ILE A 18 57.37 25.09 32.25
N ARG A 19 57.73 26.17 32.97
CA ARG A 19 57.41 26.33 34.39
C ARG A 19 55.91 26.24 34.66
N ARG A 20 55.08 26.96 33.88
CA ARG A 20 53.61 26.88 33.99
C ARG A 20 53.08 25.46 33.80
N LYS A 21 53.58 24.70 32.82
CA LYS A 21 53.18 23.28 32.62
C LYS A 21 53.60 22.39 33.78
N MET A 22 54.80 22.61 34.34
CA MET A 22 55.28 21.87 35.50
C MET A 22 54.42 22.14 36.74
N ASP A 23 54.11 23.41 37.01
CA ASP A 23 53.27 23.82 38.14
C ASP A 23 51.83 23.27 37.97
N SER A 24 51.29 23.29 36.74
CA SER A 24 50.03 22.63 36.37
C SER A 24 50.03 21.14 36.69
N CYS A 25 51.08 20.40 36.28
CA CYS A 25 51.18 18.96 36.54
C CYS A 25 51.28 18.66 38.04
N GLU A 26 52.01 19.47 38.80
CA GLU A 26 52.11 19.32 40.25
C GLU A 26 50.75 19.52 40.93
N ALA A 27 50.02 20.57 40.54
CA ALA A 27 48.69 20.86 41.06
C ALA A 27 47.69 19.73 40.76
N VAL A 28 47.61 19.25 39.52
CA VAL A 28 46.74 18.12 39.14
C VAL A 28 47.12 16.85 39.92
N THR A 29 48.41 16.58 40.09
CA THR A 29 48.86 15.40 40.85
C THR A 29 48.41 15.47 42.32
N LYS A 30 48.49 16.66 42.93
CA LYS A 30 48.01 16.87 44.31
C LYS A 30 46.51 16.66 44.43
N ASP A 31 45.73 17.15 43.47
CA ASP A 31 44.27 17.00 43.49
C ASP A 31 43.84 15.53 43.32
N ILE A 32 44.48 14.79 42.40
CA ILE A 32 44.24 13.34 42.23
C ILE A 32 44.61 12.58 43.50
N MET A 33 45.77 12.89 44.08
CA MET A 33 46.24 12.26 45.31
C MET A 33 45.27 12.54 46.47
N LYS A 34 44.72 13.75 46.55
CA LYS A 34 43.71 14.12 47.54
C LYS A 34 42.44 13.28 47.38
N ILE A 35 41.91 13.12 46.16
CA ILE A 35 40.75 12.26 45.90
C ILE A 35 41.02 10.81 46.34
N ILE A 36 42.18 10.26 45.96
CA ILE A 36 42.57 8.89 46.33
C ILE A 36 42.67 8.74 47.85
N MET A 37 43.35 9.67 48.54
CA MET A 37 43.53 9.62 49.99
C MET A 37 42.21 9.74 50.73
N GLU A 38 41.31 10.62 50.29
CA GLU A 38 39.98 10.74 50.87
C GLU A 38 39.14 9.48 50.63
N ARG A 39 39.26 8.84 49.46
CA ARG A 39 38.60 7.55 49.19
C ARG A 39 39.15 6.42 50.07
N LEU A 40 40.47 6.35 50.25
CA LEU A 40 41.12 5.36 51.12
C LEU A 40 40.75 5.55 52.60
N ALA A 41 40.48 6.78 53.02
CA ALA A 41 40.05 7.11 54.38
C ALA A 41 38.54 6.97 54.59
N ALA A 42 37.75 6.85 53.51
CA ALA A 42 36.30 6.76 53.60
C ALA A 42 35.87 5.34 54.02
N ILE A 43 34.91 5.29 54.94
CA ILE A 43 34.34 4.04 55.49
C ILE A 43 33.10 3.60 54.68
N ASP A 44 32.62 4.43 53.76
CA ASP A 44 31.43 4.18 52.95
C ASP A 44 31.69 3.24 51.75
N ASP A 45 30.61 2.64 51.24
CA ASP A 45 30.65 1.80 50.05
C ASP A 45 31.07 2.60 48.80
N TYR A 46 31.70 1.92 47.85
CA TYR A 46 32.21 2.55 46.63
C TYR A 46 31.07 2.93 45.67
N ASP A 47 30.85 4.23 45.49
CA ASP A 47 29.96 4.80 44.47
C ASP A 47 30.76 5.25 43.24
N ALA A 48 30.68 4.45 42.17
CA ALA A 48 31.41 4.70 40.93
C ALA A 48 31.02 6.02 40.24
N GLU A 49 29.73 6.39 40.26
CA GLU A 49 29.25 7.61 39.60
C GLU A 49 29.67 8.86 40.36
N ARG A 50 29.59 8.83 41.69
CA ARG A 50 30.04 9.93 42.54
C ARG A 50 31.55 10.16 42.43
N GLU A 51 32.35 9.11 42.48
CA GLU A 51 33.81 9.23 42.33
C GLU A 51 34.21 9.63 40.91
N TRP A 52 33.48 9.18 39.89
CA TRP A 52 33.66 9.61 38.50
C TRP A 52 33.39 11.11 38.33
N GLN A 53 32.26 11.61 38.85
CA GLN A 53 31.94 13.05 38.80
C GLN A 53 33.01 13.88 39.51
N ARG A 54 33.50 13.41 40.65
CA ARG A 54 34.55 14.06 41.42
C ARG A 54 35.87 14.16 40.67
N LEU A 55 36.27 13.09 39.97
CA LEU A 55 37.42 13.11 39.06
C LEU A 55 37.20 14.03 37.87
N HIS A 56 35.98 14.05 37.32
CA HIS A 56 35.63 14.89 36.17
C HIS A 56 35.70 16.38 36.50
N GLN A 57 35.35 16.77 37.73
CA GLN A 57 35.47 18.16 38.19
C GLN A 57 36.91 18.68 38.17
N LEU A 58 37.92 17.82 38.28
CA LEU A 58 39.32 18.24 38.19
C LEU A 58 39.66 18.85 36.82
N LEU A 59 38.96 18.43 35.77
CA LEU A 59 39.15 18.96 34.40
C LEU A 59 38.64 20.41 34.26
N ALA A 60 37.80 20.88 35.18
CA ALA A 60 37.28 22.24 35.17
C ALA A 60 38.26 23.26 35.77
N HIS A 61 39.29 22.81 36.48
CA HIS A 61 40.29 23.71 37.06
C HIS A 61 41.19 24.35 36.00
N GLU A 62 41.50 25.64 36.20
CA GLU A 62 42.33 26.42 35.27
C GLU A 62 43.71 25.80 35.08
N HIS A 63 44.32 25.26 36.15
CA HIS A 63 45.63 24.59 36.07
C HIS A 63 45.59 23.26 35.31
N ALA A 64 44.43 22.60 35.22
CA ALA A 64 44.25 21.35 34.47
C ALA A 64 44.00 21.59 32.97
N ARG A 65 43.52 22.79 32.61
CA ARG A 65 43.20 23.17 31.21
C ARG A 65 44.40 23.09 30.26
N SER A 66 45.60 23.36 30.75
CA SER A 66 46.84 23.28 29.94
C SER A 66 47.26 21.84 29.60
N ILE A 67 46.77 20.85 30.37
CA ILE A 67 47.06 19.42 30.23
C ILE A 67 45.96 18.71 29.44
N TYR A 68 44.70 19.05 29.72
CA TYR A 68 43.52 18.35 29.17
C TYR A 68 42.75 19.15 28.10
N GLY A 69 43.28 20.28 27.65
CA GLY A 69 42.58 21.30 26.85
C GLY A 69 41.81 20.85 25.60
N THR A 70 42.02 19.62 25.12
CA THR A 70 41.26 18.99 24.01
C THR A 70 40.41 17.78 24.43
N ALA A 71 40.71 17.12 25.55
CA ALA A 71 40.00 15.91 26.00
C ALA A 71 38.59 16.22 26.53
N SER A 72 38.43 17.34 27.24
CA SER A 72 37.13 17.77 27.81
C SER A 72 36.15 18.33 26.77
N GLN A 73 36.63 18.68 25.58
CA GLN A 73 35.75 19.05 24.46
C GLN A 73 35.16 17.81 23.81
N SER A 74 35.91 16.69 23.77
CA SER A 74 35.49 15.44 23.13
C SER A 74 34.18 14.89 23.71
N SER A 75 33.96 15.00 25.03
CA SER A 75 32.72 14.49 25.67
C SER A 75 31.48 15.34 25.35
N ARG A 76 31.63 16.67 25.26
CA ARG A 76 30.52 17.57 24.85
C ARG A 76 30.16 17.42 23.38
N TYR A 77 31.15 17.11 22.53
CA TYR A 77 30.90 16.77 21.13
C TYR A 77 30.15 15.44 20.99
N SER A 78 30.40 14.45 21.86
CA SER A 78 29.69 13.16 21.82
C SER A 78 28.20 13.29 22.20
N GLU A 79 27.84 14.07 23.22
CA GLU A 79 26.43 14.27 23.60
C GLU A 79 25.66 15.13 22.60
N THR A 80 26.25 16.22 22.11
CA THR A 80 25.64 17.05 21.06
C THR A 80 25.52 16.31 19.73
N SER A 81 26.50 15.46 19.40
CA SER A 81 26.41 14.50 18.28
C SER A 81 25.25 13.52 18.47
N SER A 82 24.99 13.04 19.70
CA SER A 82 23.89 12.10 19.96
C SER A 82 22.51 12.71 19.72
N ILE A 83 22.30 13.99 20.07
CA ILE A 83 21.04 14.71 19.84
C ILE A 83 20.90 15.06 18.36
N ALA A 84 21.98 15.47 17.70
CA ALA A 84 21.97 15.74 16.27
C ALA A 84 21.59 14.50 15.44
N VAL A 85 22.16 13.33 15.77
CA VAL A 85 21.81 12.05 15.15
C VAL A 85 20.34 11.72 15.38
N LYS A 86 19.84 11.80 16.62
CA LYS A 86 18.41 11.57 16.93
C LYS A 86 17.48 12.52 16.17
N ARG A 87 17.87 13.77 15.94
CA ARG A 87 17.08 14.72 15.14
C ARG A 87 17.09 14.36 13.65
N ILE A 88 18.21 13.87 13.13
CA ILE A 88 18.29 13.37 11.75
C ILE A 88 17.39 12.14 11.60
N ASP A 89 17.46 11.19 12.53
CA ASP A 89 16.63 9.99 12.52
C ASP A 89 15.14 10.35 12.59
N ALA A 90 14.75 11.24 13.52
CA ALA A 90 13.38 11.72 13.62
C ALA A 90 12.90 12.47 12.36
N ALA A 91 13.78 13.24 11.72
CA ALA A 91 13.46 13.93 10.46
C ALA A 91 13.31 12.94 9.29
N ALA A 92 14.15 11.90 9.24
CA ALA A 92 14.05 10.83 8.26
C ALA A 92 12.75 10.03 8.44
N GLU A 93 12.41 9.66 9.68
CA GLU A 93 11.15 9.00 10.00
C GLU A 93 9.94 9.85 9.59
N LEU A 94 9.96 11.15 9.88
CA LEU A 94 8.90 12.07 9.45
C LEU A 94 8.77 12.10 7.92
N ALA A 95 9.88 12.25 7.20
CA ALA A 95 9.88 12.26 5.74
C ALA A 95 9.32 10.96 5.13
N VAL A 96 9.64 9.81 5.72
CA VAL A 96 9.08 8.51 5.30
C VAL A 96 7.56 8.48 5.54
N LYS A 97 7.10 8.94 6.70
CA LYS A 97 5.65 8.96 7.02
C LYS A 97 4.87 9.91 6.11
N GLU A 98 5.42 11.08 5.79
CA GLU A 98 4.79 12.04 4.87
C GLU A 98 4.70 11.49 3.45
N ALA A 99 5.77 10.85 2.96
CA ALA A 99 5.77 10.20 1.65
C ALA A 99 4.72 9.07 1.60
N GLN A 100 4.68 8.22 2.63
CA GLN A 100 3.69 7.15 2.74
C GLN A 100 2.26 7.69 2.76
N TYR A 101 2.00 8.75 3.54
CA TYR A 101 0.67 9.37 3.62
C TYR A 101 0.22 9.90 2.25
N LYS A 102 1.12 10.55 1.52
CA LYS A 102 0.83 11.08 0.18
C LYS A 102 0.47 9.96 -0.81
N ILE A 103 1.25 8.87 -0.81
CA ILE A 103 0.96 7.68 -1.63
C ILE A 103 -0.43 7.12 -1.27
N THR A 104 -0.72 6.95 0.02
CA THR A 104 -2.02 6.43 0.45
C THR A 104 -3.18 7.36 0.09
N GLN A 105 -3.02 8.68 0.14
CA GLN A 105 -4.04 9.61 -0.36
C GLN A 105 -4.30 9.43 -1.86
N GLU A 106 -3.25 9.34 -2.66
CA GLU A 106 -3.36 9.15 -4.11
C GLU A 106 -4.03 7.79 -4.43
N GLU A 107 -3.68 6.72 -3.71
CA GLU A 107 -4.33 5.42 -3.81
C GLU A 107 -5.82 5.48 -3.45
N MET A 108 -6.20 6.19 -2.39
CA MET A 108 -7.61 6.34 -2.01
C MET A 108 -8.40 7.05 -3.11
N LYS A 109 -7.84 8.13 -3.68
CA LYS A 109 -8.45 8.87 -4.78
C LYS A 109 -8.61 8.00 -6.04
N GLN A 110 -7.60 7.18 -6.35
CA GLN A 110 -7.69 6.24 -7.47
C GLN A 110 -8.73 5.15 -7.24
N LYS A 111 -8.79 4.58 -6.02
CA LYS A 111 -9.80 3.58 -5.64
C LYS A 111 -11.22 4.15 -5.70
N GLU A 112 -11.43 5.38 -5.28
CA GLU A 112 -12.72 6.06 -5.39
C GLU A 112 -13.14 6.21 -6.85
N LYS A 113 -12.25 6.73 -7.71
CA LYS A 113 -12.51 6.83 -9.15
C LYS A 113 -12.83 5.48 -9.79
N LEU A 114 -12.16 4.41 -9.37
CA LEU A 114 -12.41 3.06 -9.86
C LEU A 114 -13.82 2.58 -9.46
N ARG A 115 -14.22 2.78 -8.20
CA ARG A 115 -15.57 2.43 -7.73
C ARG A 115 -16.66 3.17 -8.50
N ASP A 116 -16.48 4.46 -8.75
CA ASP A 116 -17.46 5.26 -9.52
C ASP A 116 -17.63 4.72 -10.94
N MET A 117 -16.52 4.34 -11.59
CA MET A 117 -16.54 3.74 -12.92
C MET A 117 -17.22 2.37 -12.92
N GLU A 118 -16.91 1.52 -11.93
CA GLU A 118 -17.54 0.20 -11.76
C GLU A 118 -19.05 0.32 -11.54
N GLU A 119 -19.48 1.25 -10.69
CA GLU A 119 -20.90 1.48 -10.43
C GLU A 119 -21.63 1.98 -11.68
N LYS A 120 -21.02 2.90 -12.42
CA LYS A 120 -21.59 3.38 -13.69
C LYS A 120 -21.74 2.24 -14.70
N HIS A 121 -20.71 1.42 -14.87
CA HIS A 121 -20.75 0.28 -15.79
C HIS A 121 -21.79 -0.76 -15.36
N LYS A 122 -21.92 -1.01 -14.06
CA LYS A 122 -22.93 -1.92 -13.53
C LYS A 122 -24.35 -1.45 -13.86
N ARG A 123 -24.64 -0.15 -13.64
CA ARG A 123 -25.96 0.43 -13.96
C ARG A 123 -26.26 0.36 -15.47
N GLU A 124 -25.27 0.62 -16.32
CA GLU A 124 -25.41 0.52 -17.78
C GLU A 124 -25.72 -0.93 -18.20
N LEU A 125 -25.00 -1.91 -17.66
CA LEU A 125 -25.23 -3.33 -17.95
C LEU A 125 -26.61 -3.79 -17.48
N ASP A 126 -27.04 -3.37 -16.28
CA ASP A 126 -28.36 -3.71 -15.75
C ASP A 126 -29.47 -3.13 -16.64
N ALA A 127 -29.31 -1.90 -17.14
CA ALA A 127 -30.24 -1.27 -18.07
C ALA A 127 -30.30 -2.02 -19.41
N GLN A 128 -29.14 -2.35 -20.00
CA GLN A 128 -29.08 -3.11 -21.26
C GLN A 128 -29.69 -4.51 -21.12
N LYS A 129 -29.44 -5.18 -19.99
CA LYS A 129 -30.01 -6.50 -19.72
C LYS A 129 -31.53 -6.44 -19.60
N SER A 130 -32.07 -5.42 -18.92
CA SER A 130 -33.52 -5.23 -18.79
C SER A 130 -34.18 -4.95 -20.14
N GLU A 131 -33.56 -4.13 -21.00
CA GLU A 131 -34.10 -3.86 -22.33
C GLU A 131 -34.06 -5.09 -23.24
N LEU A 132 -32.99 -5.88 -23.15
CA LEU A 132 -32.88 -7.14 -23.90
C LEU A 132 -33.97 -8.12 -23.48
N GLU A 133 -34.22 -8.26 -22.17
CA GLU A 133 -35.30 -9.10 -21.64
C GLU A 133 -36.67 -8.64 -22.15
N ARG A 134 -36.92 -7.32 -22.17
CA ARG A 134 -38.16 -6.74 -22.72
C ARG A 134 -38.34 -7.08 -24.20
N LEU A 135 -37.30 -6.90 -25.01
CA LEU A 135 -37.32 -7.20 -26.45
C LEU A 135 -37.51 -8.71 -26.71
N GLN A 136 -36.90 -9.56 -25.90
CA GLN A 136 -37.07 -11.00 -25.98
C GLN A 136 -38.53 -11.41 -25.74
N ALA A 137 -39.14 -10.88 -24.68
CA ALA A 137 -40.55 -11.12 -24.38
C ALA A 137 -41.48 -10.61 -25.50
N GLU A 138 -41.19 -9.44 -26.07
CA GLU A 138 -41.95 -8.88 -27.20
C GLU A 138 -41.84 -9.78 -28.45
N LYS A 139 -40.64 -10.27 -28.76
CA LYS A 139 -40.41 -11.22 -29.86
C LYS A 139 -41.20 -12.52 -29.65
N GLU A 140 -41.23 -13.06 -28.44
CA GLU A 140 -41.98 -14.27 -28.12
C GLU A 140 -43.50 -14.07 -28.29
N ILE A 141 -44.03 -12.94 -27.84
CA ILE A 141 -45.43 -12.57 -28.05
C ILE A 141 -45.76 -12.47 -29.54
N GLN A 142 -44.90 -11.80 -30.33
CA GLN A 142 -45.11 -11.68 -31.78
C GLN A 142 -45.07 -13.04 -32.48
N ALA A 143 -44.13 -13.91 -32.12
CA ALA A 143 -44.05 -15.26 -32.65
C ALA A 143 -45.31 -16.09 -32.32
N ALA A 144 -45.80 -16.01 -31.07
CA ALA A 144 -47.02 -16.68 -30.67
C ALA A 144 -48.26 -16.16 -31.42
N ARG A 145 -48.36 -14.83 -31.61
CA ARG A 145 -49.44 -14.20 -32.41
C ARG A 145 -49.42 -14.65 -33.86
N ALA A 146 -48.25 -14.64 -34.51
CA ALA A 146 -48.11 -15.10 -35.88
C ALA A 146 -48.52 -16.58 -36.03
N LYS A 147 -48.14 -17.42 -35.05
CA LYS A 147 -48.53 -18.83 -35.02
C LYS A 147 -50.05 -19.01 -34.88
N LEU A 148 -50.70 -18.21 -34.02
CA LEU A 148 -52.15 -18.22 -33.88
C LEU A 148 -52.84 -17.81 -35.19
N GLU A 149 -52.36 -16.75 -35.84
CA GLU A 149 -52.93 -16.26 -37.10
C GLU A 149 -52.88 -17.30 -38.22
N VAL A 150 -51.82 -18.11 -38.28
CA VAL A 150 -51.72 -19.23 -39.23
C VAL A 150 -52.82 -20.25 -38.97
N TYR A 151 -53.00 -20.71 -37.73
CA TYR A 151 -54.06 -21.66 -37.39
C TYR A 151 -55.46 -21.08 -37.62
N ASP A 152 -55.69 -19.80 -37.30
CA ASP A 152 -56.97 -19.14 -37.57
C ASP A 152 -57.30 -19.09 -39.06
N LYS A 153 -56.29 -18.88 -39.92
CA LYS A 153 -56.44 -18.93 -41.38
C LYS A 153 -56.75 -20.35 -41.86
N GLU A 154 -56.01 -21.35 -41.39
CA GLU A 154 -56.23 -22.76 -41.72
C GLU A 154 -57.65 -23.20 -41.36
N MET A 155 -58.11 -22.86 -40.16
CA MET A 155 -59.48 -23.15 -39.70
C MET A 155 -60.55 -22.51 -40.59
N ARG A 156 -60.34 -21.26 -41.04
CA ARG A 156 -61.27 -20.60 -41.97
C ARG A 156 -61.28 -21.28 -43.33
N THR A 157 -60.11 -21.62 -43.88
CA THR A 157 -60.03 -22.34 -45.15
C THR A 157 -60.64 -23.74 -45.09
N ASP A 158 -60.49 -24.47 -43.99
CA ASP A 158 -61.09 -25.78 -43.80
C ASP A 158 -62.62 -25.70 -43.70
N MET A 159 -63.14 -24.69 -43.00
CA MET A 159 -64.58 -24.41 -42.94
C MET A 159 -65.15 -24.02 -44.31
N ASP A 160 -64.44 -23.17 -45.06
CA ASP A 160 -64.84 -22.78 -46.42
C ASP A 160 -64.81 -24.00 -47.36
N ASN A 161 -63.78 -24.84 -47.29
CA ASN A 161 -63.68 -26.09 -48.06
C ASN A 161 -64.77 -27.10 -47.67
N GLN A 162 -65.11 -27.21 -46.39
CA GLN A 162 -66.16 -28.12 -45.92
C GLN A 162 -67.56 -27.61 -46.31
N SER A 163 -67.78 -26.29 -46.38
CA SER A 163 -69.00 -25.68 -46.91
C SER A 163 -69.17 -25.93 -48.42
N MET A 164 -68.08 -25.88 -49.18
CA MET A 164 -68.03 -26.24 -50.60
C MET A 164 -68.39 -27.71 -50.79
N VAL A 165 -67.73 -28.64 -50.07
CA VAL A 165 -68.02 -30.09 -50.13
C VAL A 165 -69.47 -30.42 -49.76
N ARG A 166 -70.07 -29.73 -48.78
CA ARG A 166 -71.46 -29.95 -48.37
C ARG A 166 -72.47 -29.50 -49.43
N ASN A 167 -72.17 -28.46 -50.19
CA ASN A 167 -73.01 -27.99 -51.31
C ASN A 167 -72.96 -28.93 -52.54
N TYR A 168 -71.92 -29.75 -52.68
CA TYR A 168 -71.85 -30.75 -53.77
C TYR A 168 -72.54 -32.09 -53.44
N VAL A 169 -73.01 -32.31 -52.20
CA VAL A 169 -73.56 -33.62 -51.75
C VAL A 169 -75.10 -33.64 -51.69
N THR A 170 -75.80 -32.58 -52.12
CA THR A 170 -77.27 -32.56 -52.11
C THR A 170 -77.88 -32.22 -53.49
N LEU A 171 -78.06 -33.23 -54.34
CA LEU A 171 -79.23 -33.50 -55.21
C LEU A 171 -78.97 -34.79 -56.05
N PRO A 172 -80.01 -35.55 -56.44
CA PRO A 172 -79.90 -36.95 -56.86
C PRO A 172 -79.81 -37.16 -58.38
N ASP A 173 -79.24 -38.32 -58.69
CA ASP A 173 -79.56 -39.25 -59.79
C ASP A 173 -78.91 -39.14 -61.19
N ASP A 174 -78.59 -40.36 -61.63
CA ASP A 174 -78.53 -40.94 -62.97
C ASP A 174 -77.41 -40.67 -64.00
N ASN A 175 -76.86 -41.81 -64.48
CA ASN A 175 -76.20 -42.11 -65.77
C ASN A 175 -74.67 -41.94 -65.94
N ASN A 176 -73.93 -43.02 -65.61
CA ASN A 176 -72.99 -43.84 -66.44
C ASN A 176 -72.05 -43.20 -67.53
N PRO A 177 -71.01 -43.92 -68.02
CA PRO A 177 -69.67 -44.12 -67.48
C PRO A 177 -68.56 -43.60 -68.40
N ALA A 178 -67.39 -43.21 -67.86
CA ALA A 178 -66.15 -43.26 -68.65
C ALA A 178 -64.90 -43.28 -67.76
N ARG A 179 -64.10 -44.34 -67.96
CA ARG A 179 -62.69 -44.47 -67.59
C ARG A 179 -61.91 -43.17 -67.83
N LEU A 180 -60.97 -42.86 -66.92
CA LEU A 180 -59.54 -43.05 -67.19
C LEU A 180 -58.73 -42.95 -65.90
N VAL A 181 -57.98 -44.03 -65.67
CA VAL A 181 -56.96 -44.21 -64.64
C VAL A 181 -55.72 -43.41 -65.02
N SER A 182 -55.08 -42.74 -64.06
CA SER A 182 -53.61 -42.80 -63.86
C SER A 182 -53.14 -41.92 -62.71
N VAL A 183 -52.68 -42.57 -61.65
CA VAL A 183 -51.66 -42.14 -60.68
C VAL A 183 -50.80 -43.40 -60.46
N PRO A 184 -49.49 -43.37 -60.14
CA PRO A 184 -48.55 -42.27 -59.87
C PRO A 184 -47.27 -42.32 -60.74
N SER A 185 -46.42 -41.29 -60.66
CA SER A 185 -44.97 -41.52 -60.81
C SER A 185 -44.25 -40.86 -59.65
N ALA A 186 -43.54 -41.72 -58.92
CA ALA A 186 -42.56 -41.36 -57.90
C ALA A 186 -41.26 -40.84 -58.53
N ASP A 187 -40.36 -40.42 -57.63
CA ASP A 187 -38.95 -40.07 -57.81
C ASP A 187 -38.71 -38.61 -58.24
N SER A 188 -37.93 -37.78 -57.53
CA SER A 188 -36.65 -38.10 -56.89
C SER A 188 -36.12 -36.92 -56.07
N TYR A 189 -35.48 -37.27 -54.95
CA TYR A 189 -34.25 -36.71 -54.36
C TYR A 189 -33.91 -35.20 -54.49
N SER A 190 -33.84 -34.57 -53.31
CA SER A 190 -32.67 -33.89 -52.73
C SER A 190 -31.97 -32.73 -53.44
N ARG A 191 -31.64 -31.75 -52.58
CA ARG A 191 -30.65 -30.66 -52.67
C ARG A 191 -31.18 -29.35 -53.23
N LEU A 192 -31.13 -28.29 -52.43
CA LEU A 192 -30.03 -27.33 -52.49
C LEU A 192 -30.08 -26.35 -51.31
N CYS A 193 -28.89 -25.93 -50.90
CA CYS A 193 -28.61 -25.00 -49.82
C CYS A 193 -28.95 -23.57 -50.23
N ASN A 194 -29.36 -22.75 -49.27
CA ASN A 194 -28.66 -21.52 -48.84
C ASN A 194 -29.30 -20.98 -47.57
#